data_AF-A0A9E3B059-F1
#
_entry.id   AF-A0A9E3B059-F1
#
_cell.length_a   1.000
_cell.length_b   1.000
_cell.length_c   1.000
_cell.angle_alpha   90.00
_cell.angle_beta   90.00
_cell.angle_gamma   90.00
#
_symmetry.space_group_name_H-M   'P 1'
#
loop_
_entity.id
_entity.type
_entity.pdbx_description
1 polymer ?
#
loop_
_entity_poly.entity_id
_entity_poly.type
_entity_poly.pdbx_seq_one_letter_code
_entity_poly.pdbx_strand_id
1 'polypeptide(L)'
;MYDDLMENDPEMKRLRAKYAAEGRAEGLAEGEVRGKAEGEVKTLRAAIVTIIKTRFPSLTKQAQKRVARMKNSNDLNNLFEQLLSVADEAAARALLSTPKAR
;
A
#
# COMPACT_ATOMS: atom_id res chain seq x y z
N MET A 1 9.74 39.96 -30.62
CA MET A 1 8.33 40.36 -30.35
C MET A 1 7.39 39.37 -31.03
N TYR A 2 7.43 38.10 -30.59
CA TYR A 2 6.52 37.03 -31.02
C TYR A 2 6.00 36.20 -29.81
N ASP A 3 6.64 36.33 -28.65
CA ASP A 3 6.21 35.68 -27.40
C ASP A 3 4.85 36.18 -26.90
N ASP A 4 4.56 37.48 -27.05
CA ASP A 4 3.32 38.11 -26.56
C ASP A 4 2.05 37.67 -27.32
N LEU A 5 2.20 37.23 -28.58
CA LEU A 5 1.09 36.74 -29.41
C LEU A 5 0.73 35.29 -29.06
N MET A 6 1.75 34.46 -28.77
CA MET A 6 1.57 33.07 -28.32
C MET A 6 0.98 32.98 -26.91
N GLU A 7 1.18 34.02 -26.09
CA GLU A 7 0.66 34.06 -24.72
C GLU A 7 -0.83 34.44 -24.65
N ASN A 8 -1.33 35.17 -25.65
CA ASN A 8 -2.74 35.59 -25.74
C ASN A 8 -3.58 34.80 -26.74
N ASP A 9 -2.98 33.91 -27.53
CA ASP A 9 -3.69 33.09 -28.50
C ASP A 9 -4.73 32.16 -27.80
N PRO A 10 -6.00 32.19 -28.22
CA PRO A 10 -7.05 31.34 -27.67
C PRO A 10 -6.72 29.84 -27.74
N GLU A 11 -6.01 29.40 -28.78
CA GLU A 11 -5.57 28.01 -28.96
C GLU A 11 -4.50 27.63 -27.94
N MET A 12 -3.55 28.53 -27.65
CA MET A 12 -2.51 28.31 -26.63
C MET A 12 -3.07 28.28 -25.21
N LYS A 13 -4.08 29.11 -24.92
CA LYS A 13 -4.82 29.06 -23.65
C LYS A 13 -5.58 27.75 -23.48
N ARG A 14 -6.23 27.27 -24.55
CA ARG A 14 -6.92 25.96 -24.58
C ARG A 14 -5.94 24.81 -24.41
N LEU A 15 -4.80 24.87 -25.08
CA LEU A 15 -3.77 23.85 -25.04
C LEU A 15 -3.13 23.74 -23.65
N ARG A 16 -2.81 24.87 -23.01
CA ARG A 16 -2.32 24.91 -21.61
C ARG A 16 -3.39 24.40 -20.63
N ALA A 17 -4.65 24.78 -20.82
CA ALA A 17 -5.74 24.27 -19.99
C ALA A 17 -5.91 22.76 -20.11
N LYS A 18 -5.76 22.22 -21.33
CA LYS A 18 -5.81 20.79 -21.60
C LYS A 18 -4.65 20.05 -20.94
N TYR A 19 -3.40 20.49 -21.14
CA TYR A 19 -2.23 19.85 -20.51
C TYR A 19 -2.22 20.00 -18.98
N ALA A 20 -2.71 21.12 -18.43
CA ALA A 20 -2.85 21.27 -16.99
C ALA A 20 -3.95 20.38 -16.41
N ALA A 21 -5.02 20.12 -17.16
CA ALA A 21 -6.06 19.18 -16.77
C ALA A 21 -5.56 17.73 -16.83
N GLU A 22 -4.83 17.36 -17.89
CA GLU A 22 -4.21 16.04 -18.06
C GLU A 22 -3.17 15.77 -16.96
N GLY A 23 -2.26 16.72 -16.69
CA GLY A 23 -1.26 16.57 -15.62
C GLY A 23 -1.85 16.50 -14.21
N ARG A 24 -2.99 17.17 -13.95
CA ARG A 24 -3.72 17.01 -12.67
C ARG A 24 -4.41 15.66 -12.57
N ALA A 25 -4.98 15.16 -13.66
CA ALA A 25 -5.64 13.86 -13.70
C ALA A 25 -4.63 12.73 -13.48
N GLU A 26 -3.47 12.78 -14.13
CA GLU A 26 -2.37 11.82 -13.89
C GLU A 26 -1.84 11.90 -12.46
N GLY A 27 -1.59 13.11 -11.94
CA GLY A 27 -1.11 13.28 -10.55
C GLY A 27 -2.11 12.79 -9.49
N LEU A 28 -3.41 12.95 -9.72
CA LEU A 28 -4.46 12.42 -8.83
C LEU A 28 -4.58 10.90 -8.95
N ALA A 29 -4.50 10.34 -10.16
CA ALA A 29 -4.55 8.90 -10.37
C ALA A 29 -3.35 8.19 -9.74
N GLU A 30 -2.12 8.71 -9.93
CA GLU A 30 -0.93 8.17 -9.25
C GLU A 30 -1.01 8.34 -7.73
N GLY A 31 -1.50 9.49 -7.26
CA GLY A 31 -1.69 9.77 -5.84
C GLY A 31 -2.71 8.85 -5.16
N GLU A 32 -3.84 8.58 -5.81
CA GLU A 32 -4.86 7.65 -5.30
C GLU A 32 -4.40 6.20 -5.33
N VAL A 33 -3.75 5.77 -6.41
CA VAL A 33 -3.22 4.39 -6.53
C VAL A 33 -2.16 4.15 -5.45
N ARG A 34 -1.24 5.12 -5.25
CA ARG A 34 -0.23 5.04 -4.20
C ARG A 34 -0.85 5.11 -2.80
N GLY A 35 -1.83 5.98 -2.59
CA GLY A 35 -2.54 6.11 -1.31
C GLY A 35 -3.32 4.86 -0.92
N LYS A 36 -4.01 4.22 -1.87
CA LYS A 36 -4.71 2.95 -1.67
C LYS A 36 -3.73 1.81 -1.37
N ALA A 37 -2.65 1.68 -2.14
CA ALA A 37 -1.65 0.65 -1.92
C ALA A 37 -0.95 0.78 -0.55
N GLU A 38 -0.57 1.99 -0.14
CA GLU A 38 0.02 2.25 1.18
C GLU A 38 -1.00 2.02 2.32
N GLY A 39 -2.26 2.38 2.10
CA GLY A 39 -3.37 2.14 3.02
C GLY A 39 -3.66 0.66 3.25
N GLU A 40 -3.69 -0.15 2.18
CA GLU A 40 -3.89 -1.60 2.25
C GLU A 40 -2.77 -2.29 3.02
N VAL A 41 -1.51 -1.98 2.71
CA VAL A 41 -0.36 -2.54 3.43
C VAL A 41 -0.43 -2.20 4.93
N LYS A 42 -0.74 -0.94 5.28
CA LYS A 42 -0.85 -0.52 6.68
C LYS A 42 -2.00 -1.24 7.39
N THR A 43 -3.14 -1.38 6.72
CA THR A 43 -4.34 -2.02 7.26
C THR A 43 -4.11 -3.52 7.50
N LEU A 44 -3.55 -4.22 6.51
CA LEU A 44 -3.22 -5.65 6.64
C LEU A 44 -2.20 -5.91 7.77
N ARG A 45 -1.17 -5.06 7.89
CA ARG A 45 -0.21 -5.15 9.01
C ARG A 45 -0.93 -5.03 10.36
N ALA A 46 -1.82 -4.05 10.51
CA ALA A 46 -2.57 -3.84 11.75
C ALA A 46 -3.52 -5.01 12.03
N ALA A 47 -4.20 -5.54 11.01
CA ALA A 47 -5.12 -6.67 11.13
C ALA A 47 -4.40 -7.94 11.59
N ILE A 48 -3.25 -8.27 10.98
CA ILE A 48 -2.41 -9.40 11.37
C ILE A 48 -1.96 -9.28 12.83
N VAL A 49 -1.46 -8.11 13.22
CA VAL A 49 -1.03 -7.87 14.61
C VAL A 49 -2.20 -7.99 15.58
N THR A 50 -3.41 -7.55 15.18
CA THR A 50 -4.61 -7.64 16.00
C THR A 50 -5.04 -9.09 16.22
N ILE A 51 -5.08 -9.92 15.17
CA ILE A 51 -5.40 -11.35 15.28
C ILE A 51 -4.41 -12.05 16.21
N ILE A 52 -3.11 -11.81 16.01
CA ILE A 52 -2.07 -12.39 16.85
C ILE A 52 -2.20 -11.92 18.30
N LYS A 53 -2.43 -10.63 18.54
CA LYS A 53 -2.61 -10.10 19.90
C LYS A 53 -3.81 -10.75 20.61
N THR A 54 -4.89 -11.01 19.88
CA THR A 54 -6.10 -11.63 20.43
C THR A 54 -5.95 -13.13 20.69
N ARG A 55 -5.37 -13.88 19.75
CA ARG A 55 -5.27 -15.35 19.85
C ARG A 55 -3.98 -15.86 20.48
N PHE A 56 -2.86 -15.20 20.18
CA PHE A 56 -1.50 -15.63 20.51
C PHE A 56 -0.65 -14.43 21.02
N PRO A 57 -1.02 -13.82 22.16
CA PRO A 57 -0.43 -12.55 22.61
C PRO A 57 1.09 -12.59 22.78
N SER A 58 1.66 -13.75 23.13
CA SER A 58 3.11 -14.02 23.21
C SER A 58 3.85 -13.73 21.90
N LEU A 59 3.20 -13.91 20.74
CA LEU A 59 3.79 -13.75 19.41
C LEU A 59 3.66 -12.33 18.85
N THR A 60 3.01 -11.41 19.56
CA THR A 60 2.73 -10.04 19.07
C THR A 60 3.99 -9.31 18.59
N LYS A 61 5.06 -9.35 19.38
CA LYS A 61 6.34 -8.70 19.02
C LYS A 61 6.97 -9.32 17.77
N GLN A 62 6.80 -10.63 17.60
CA GLN A 62 7.31 -11.35 16.42
C GLN A 62 6.49 -10.99 15.18
N ALA A 63 5.16 -10.95 15.31
CA ALA A 63 4.26 -10.55 14.23
C ALA A 63 4.55 -9.13 13.76
N GLN A 64 4.68 -8.17 14.67
CA GLN A 64 5.04 -6.78 14.35
C GLN A 64 6.35 -6.69 13.56
N LYS A 65 7.40 -7.39 14.00
CA LYS A 65 8.69 -7.43 13.29
C LYS A 65 8.55 -8.05 11.90
N ARG A 66 7.76 -9.11 11.76
CA ARG A 66 7.56 -9.82 10.48
C ARG A 66 6.84 -8.94 9.47
N VAL A 67 5.70 -8.38 9.84
CA VAL A 67 4.87 -7.58 8.94
C VAL A 67 5.50 -6.23 8.60
N ALA A 68 6.33 -5.66 9.49
CA ALA A 68 7.10 -4.45 9.21
C ALA A 68 8.14 -4.63 8.09
N ARG A 69 8.65 -5.85 7.93
CA ARG A 69 9.61 -6.20 6.86
C ARG A 69 8.92 -6.51 5.53
N MET A 70 7.62 -6.76 5.53
CA MET A 70 6.85 -7.12 4.32
C MET A 70 6.34 -5.85 3.65
N LYS A 71 6.80 -5.59 2.42
CA LYS A 71 6.43 -4.38 1.64
C LYS A 71 5.25 -4.62 0.70
N ASN A 72 4.93 -5.87 0.40
CA ASN A 72 3.91 -6.26 -0.56
C ASN A 72 2.58 -6.59 0.15
N SER A 73 1.48 -6.01 -0.34
CA SER A 73 0.12 -6.28 0.16
C SER A 73 -0.29 -7.74 -0.06
N ASN A 74 0.07 -8.36 -1.19
CA ASN A 74 -0.27 -9.76 -1.48
C ASN A 74 0.39 -10.72 -0.47
N ASP A 75 1.64 -10.47 -0.09
CA ASP A 75 2.34 -11.29 0.89
C ASP A 75 1.71 -11.17 2.29
N LEU A 76 1.29 -9.95 2.63
CA LEU A 76 0.58 -9.68 3.88
C LEU A 76 -0.80 -10.34 3.88
N ASN A 77 -1.54 -10.26 2.76
CA ASN A 77 -2.86 -10.87 2.64
C ASN A 77 -2.78 -12.41 2.75
N ASN A 78 -1.81 -13.04 2.09
CA ASN A 78 -1.61 -14.49 2.22
C ASN A 78 -1.27 -14.90 3.66
N LEU A 79 -0.42 -14.11 4.35
CA LEU A 79 -0.11 -14.37 5.76
C LEU A 79 -1.35 -14.19 6.64
N PHE A 80 -2.18 -13.19 6.36
CA PHE A 80 -3.43 -12.94 7.06
C PHE A 80 -4.40 -14.14 6.92
N GLU A 81 -4.64 -14.61 5.71
CA GLU A 81 -5.50 -15.77 5.44
C GLU A 81 -4.97 -17.05 6.10
N GLN A 82 -3.65 -17.29 6.05
CA GLN A 82 -3.05 -18.43 6.72
C GLN A 82 -3.23 -18.37 8.24
N LEU A 83 -3.10 -17.19 8.85
CA LEU A 83 -3.29 -17.00 10.29
C LEU A 83 -4.74 -17.18 10.77
N LEU A 84 -5.72 -16.97 9.90
CA LEU A 84 -7.13 -17.25 10.22
C LEU A 84 -7.38 -18.76 10.37
N SER A 85 -6.70 -19.58 9.57
CA SER A 85 -6.88 -21.04 9.53
C SER A 85 -6.05 -21.80 10.57
N VAL A 86 -5.14 -21.13 11.27
CA VAL A 86 -4.25 -21.77 12.25
C VAL A 86 -4.99 -22.11 13.53
N ALA A 87 -4.86 -23.35 13.99
CA ALA A 87 -5.50 -23.80 15.23
C ALA A 87 -4.73 -23.35 16.50
N ASP A 88 -3.40 -23.38 16.47
CA ASP A 88 -2.55 -23.24 17.67
C ASP A 88 -1.38 -22.27 17.53
N GLU A 89 -0.75 -21.95 18.66
CA GLU A 89 0.35 -20.99 18.75
C GLU A 89 1.62 -21.47 18.03
N ALA A 90 1.89 -22.79 18.03
CA ALA A 90 3.10 -23.33 17.42
C ALA A 90 3.06 -23.17 15.89
N ALA A 91 1.92 -23.46 15.28
CA ALA A 91 1.68 -23.24 13.87
C ALA A 91 1.74 -21.73 13.51
N ALA A 92 1.16 -20.85 14.33
CA ALA A 92 1.24 -19.41 14.12
C ALA A 92 2.70 -18.92 14.17
N ARG A 93 3.47 -19.42 15.14
CA ARG A 93 4.90 -19.11 15.27
C ARG A 93 5.71 -19.59 14.08
N ALA A 94 5.41 -20.76 13.53
CA ALA A 94 6.07 -21.28 12.33
C ALA A 94 5.86 -20.35 11.13
N LEU A 95 4.61 -19.91 10.89
CA LEU A 95 4.29 -18.97 9.82
C LEU A 95 5.01 -17.61 9.97
N LEU A 96 5.05 -17.07 11.19
CA LEU A 96 5.75 -15.82 11.48
C LEU A 96 7.28 -15.96 11.36
N SER A 97 7.82 -17.17 11.50
CA SER A 97 9.25 -17.47 11.41
C SER A 97 9.71 -17.81 9.99
N THR A 98 8.80 -18.18 9.10
CA THR A 98 9.15 -18.58 7.74
C THR A 98 9.62 -17.36 6.95
N PRO A 99 10.90 -17.30 6.52
CA PRO A 99 11.36 -16.28 5.59
C PRO A 99 10.69 -16.58 4.25
N LYS A 100 9.98 -15.61 3.66
CA LYS A 100 9.56 -15.77 2.27
C LYS A 100 10.85 -15.72 1.45
N ALA A 101 11.19 -16.82 0.78
CA ALA A 101 12.35 -16.90 -0.10
C ALA A 101 12.25 -15.78 -1.16
N ARG A 102 13.41 -15.20 -1.48
CA ARG A 102 13.60 -14.09 -2.42
C ARG A 102 12.92 -14.33 -3.76
#